data_AF-A0A2P2KP34-F1
#
_entry.id   AF-A0A2P2KP34-F1
#
_cell.length_a   1.000
_cell.length_b   1.000
_cell.length_c   1.000
_cell.angle_alpha   90.00
_cell.angle_beta   90.00
_cell.angle_gamma   90.00
#
_symmetry.space_group_name_H-M   'P 1'
#
loop_
_entity.id
_entity.type
_entity.pdbx_description
1 polymer ?
#
loop_
_entity_poly.entity_id
_entity_poly.type
_entity_poly.pdbx_seq_one_letter_code
_entity_poly.pdbx_strand_id
1 'polypeptide(L)'
;MQVKRLRWKFRGNHTILVDGLAVEVFWDVHNWLFGTCMGNAVFMFKTCRSVEKMWASQPLSDPNMLQWSFSQRFLDSKSQNLEFSLILYAWKNE
;
A
#
# COMPACT_ATOMS: atom_id res chain seq x y z
N MET A 1 16.56 9.57 -19.20
CA MET A 1 15.15 9.96 -18.94
C MET A 1 15.12 10.96 -17.80
N GLN A 2 14.39 12.09 -17.93
CA GLN A 2 14.21 13.04 -16.83
C GLN A 2 12.72 13.13 -16.47
N VAL A 3 12.37 12.89 -15.20
CA VAL A 3 11.00 13.03 -14.72
C VAL A 3 10.89 14.25 -13.83
N LYS A 4 10.16 15.27 -14.27
CA LYS A 4 10.12 16.59 -13.61
C LYS A 4 9.08 16.66 -12.48
N ARG A 5 8.01 15.87 -12.54
CA ARG A 5 6.93 15.86 -11.55
C ARG A 5 6.36 14.45 -11.43
N LEU A 6 6.61 13.81 -10.29
CA LEU A 6 6.06 12.50 -9.98
C LEU A 6 4.90 12.66 -9.01
N ARG A 7 3.73 12.12 -9.37
CA ARG A 7 2.65 11.94 -8.40
C ARG A 7 3.03 10.87 -7.37
N TRP A 8 3.75 9.83 -7.82
CA TRP A 8 4.16 8.67 -7.04
C TRP A 8 5.66 8.45 -7.25
N LYS A 9 6.41 8.22 -6.17
CA LYS A 9 7.86 7.96 -6.24
C LYS A 9 8.14 6.60 -6.91
N PHE A 10 9.36 6.40 -7.41
CA PHE A 10 9.79 5.11 -7.99
C PHE A 10 9.84 3.96 -6.97
N ARG A 11 9.92 4.29 -5.69
CA ARG A 11 9.76 3.36 -4.56
C ARG A 11 8.77 3.97 -3.58
N GLY A 12 7.85 3.17 -3.08
CA GLY A 12 6.87 3.66 -2.13
C GLY A 12 5.79 2.63 -1.82
N ASN A 13 4.81 3.10 -1.07
CA ASN A 13 3.65 2.33 -0.69
C ASN A 13 2.40 3.21 -0.62
N HIS A 14 1.24 2.58 -0.77
CA HIS A 14 -0.07 3.22 -0.70
C HIS A 14 -1.12 2.18 -0.32
N THR A 15 -2.17 2.61 0.38
CA THR A 15 -3.32 1.75 0.69
C THR A 15 -4.43 2.03 -0.30
N ILE A 16 -4.94 0.98 -0.95
CA ILE A 16 -6.08 1.04 -1.86
C ILE A 16 -7.26 0.27 -1.28
N LEU A 17 -8.46 0.57 -1.78
CA LEU A 17 -9.66 -0.22 -1.52
C LEU A 17 -9.93 -1.13 -2.71
N VAL A 18 -10.07 -2.44 -2.44
CA VAL A 18 -10.47 -3.45 -3.41
C VAL A 18 -11.73 -4.11 -2.85
N ASP A 19 -12.87 -3.90 -3.50
CA ASP A 19 -14.16 -4.45 -3.06
C ASP A 19 -14.49 -4.15 -1.59
N GLY A 20 -14.11 -2.95 -1.12
CA GLY A 20 -14.32 -2.53 0.28
C GLY A 20 -13.23 -2.98 1.25
N LEU A 21 -12.29 -3.83 0.83
CA LEU A 21 -11.16 -4.29 1.64
C LEU A 21 -9.93 -3.39 1.44
N ALA A 22 -9.29 -2.99 2.54
CA ALA A 22 -8.03 -2.27 2.46
C ALA A 22 -6.85 -3.20 2.14
N VAL A 23 -6.12 -2.85 1.07
CA VAL A 23 -4.93 -3.55 0.62
C VAL A 23 -3.76 -2.58 0.61
N GLU A 24 -2.70 -2.90 1.34
CA GLU A 24 -1.43 -2.18 1.24
C GLU A 24 -0.69 -2.65 -0.01
N VAL A 25 -0.30 -1.70 -0.84
CA VAL A 25 0.51 -1.91 -2.04
C VAL A 25 1.88 -1.30 -1.81
N PHE A 26 2.93 -2.09 -2.01
CA PHE A 26 4.32 -1.64 -2.03
C PHE A 26 4.85 -1.81 -3.44
N TRP A 27 5.73 -0.90 -3.86
CA TRP A 27 6.37 -1.01 -5.16
C TRP A 27 7.84 -0.59 -5.11
N ASP A 28 8.66 -1.31 -5.87
CA ASP A 28 9.97 -0.87 -6.34
C ASP A 28 10.03 -1.05 -7.85
N VAL A 29 10.00 0.08 -8.58
CA VAL A 29 10.12 0.11 -10.05
C VAL A 29 11.43 0.76 -10.49
N HIS A 30 12.32 1.10 -9.55
CA HIS A 30 13.52 1.85 -9.87
C HIS A 30 14.51 1.01 -10.68
N ASN A 31 14.73 -0.25 -10.29
CA ASN A 31 15.67 -1.11 -11.00
C ASN A 31 15.18 -1.40 -12.42
N TRP A 32 13.86 -1.51 -12.62
CA TRP A 32 13.26 -1.66 -13.94
C TRP A 32 13.53 -0.47 -14.88
N LEU A 33 13.53 0.76 -14.36
CA LEU A 33 13.66 1.98 -15.17
C LEU A 33 15.10 2.48 -15.33
N PHE A 34 15.95 2.26 -14.33
CA PHE A 34 17.29 2.85 -14.25
C PHE A 34 18.40 1.82 -13.99
N GLY A 35 18.07 0.53 -13.90
CA GLY A 35 19.05 -0.54 -13.76
C GLY A 35 19.89 -0.69 -15.03
N THR A 36 21.14 -1.14 -14.86
CA THR A 36 22.10 -1.34 -15.95
C THR A 36 21.97 -2.71 -16.64
N CYS A 37 21.25 -3.65 -16.03
CA CYS A 37 21.01 -5.02 -16.51
C CYS A 37 19.49 -5.27 -16.71
N MET A 38 19.07 -6.53 -16.91
CA MET A 38 17.66 -6.93 -16.97
C MET A 38 16.92 -6.62 -15.66
N GLY A 39 16.55 -5.35 -15.48
CA GLY A 39 15.87 -4.85 -14.31
C GLY A 39 14.44 -5.37 -14.23
N ASN A 40 14.00 -5.60 -13.00
CA ASN A 40 12.63 -5.99 -12.68
C ASN A 40 11.95 -4.91 -11.83
N ALA A 41 10.63 -4.87 -11.95
CA ALA A 41 9.75 -4.16 -11.04
C ALA A 41 9.13 -5.18 -10.08
N VAL A 42 9.02 -4.81 -8.81
CA VAL A 42 8.42 -5.65 -7.78
C VAL A 42 7.25 -4.92 -7.16
N PHE A 43 6.14 -5.62 -7.02
CA PHE A 43 4.95 -5.16 -6.32
C PHE A 43 4.58 -6.16 -5.24
N MET A 44 4.19 -5.66 -4.06
CA MET A 44 3.65 -6.49 -2.99
C MET A 44 2.27 -5.96 -2.62
N PHE A 45 1.29 -6.87 -2.57
CA PHE A 45 -0.07 -6.60 -2.13
C PHE A 45 -0.31 -7.42 -0.87
N LYS A 46 -0.77 -6.78 0.20
CA LYS A 46 -1.13 -7.49 1.43
C LYS A 46 -2.37 -6.88 2.06
N THR A 47 -3.21 -7.72 2.66
CA THR A 47 -4.38 -7.25 3.41
C THR A 47 -3.93 -6.37 4.59
N CYS A 48 -4.60 -5.25 4.82
CA CYS A 48 -4.36 -4.44 6.02
C CYS A 48 -4.86 -5.21 7.25
N ARG A 49 -4.00 -5.53 8.21
CA ARG A 49 -4.46 -6.02 9.52
C ARG A 49 -5.16 -4.86 10.21
N SER A 50 -6.44 -5.02 10.55
CA SER A 50 -7.12 -4.09 11.46
C SER A 50 -6.31 -4.02 12.76
N VAL A 51 -5.77 -2.83 13.05
CA VAL A 51 -5.05 -2.55 14.31
C VAL A 51 -6.05 -2.23 15.43
N GLU A 52 -7.30 -2.66 15.34
CA GLU A 52 -8.31 -2.34 16.37
C GLU A 52 -8.06 -3.06 17.71
N LYS A 53 -7.22 -4.10 17.76
CA LYS A 53 -6.91 -4.78 19.02
C LYS A 53 -5.79 -4.16 19.85
N MET A 54 -5.13 -3.09 19.40
CA MET A 54 -3.98 -2.50 20.13
C MET A 54 -4.18 -1.06 20.66
N TRP A 55 -5.13 -0.29 20.12
CA TRP A 55 -5.27 1.15 20.44
C TRP A 55 -6.51 1.51 21.27
N ALA A 56 -7.17 0.54 21.91
CA ALA A 56 -8.34 0.78 22.77
C ALA A 56 -8.03 1.58 24.07
N SER A 57 -6.91 2.31 24.13
CA SER A 57 -6.53 3.10 25.30
C SER A 57 -5.69 4.34 24.95
N GLN A 58 -6.24 5.35 24.24
CA GLN A 58 -5.81 6.75 24.39
C GLN A 58 -6.72 7.79 23.68
N PRO A 59 -6.92 9.01 24.24
CA PRO A 59 -7.80 10.04 23.68
C PRO A 59 -7.08 11.04 22.74
N LEU A 60 -7.88 11.65 21.85
CA LEU A 60 -7.49 12.41 20.65
C LEU A 60 -7.61 13.92 20.83
N SER A 61 -6.56 14.69 20.51
CA SER A 61 -6.63 16.16 20.43
C SER A 61 -5.49 16.79 19.60
N ASP A 62 -5.39 16.47 18.30
CA ASP A 62 -4.43 17.13 17.38
C ASP A 62 -4.96 17.21 15.92
N PRO A 63 -4.97 18.36 15.22
CA PRO A 63 -5.48 18.52 13.84
C PRO A 63 -4.81 17.67 12.74
N ASN A 64 -3.76 16.90 13.02
CA ASN A 64 -3.23 15.85 12.11
C ASN A 64 -4.20 14.64 11.90
N MET A 65 -5.43 14.71 12.44
CA MET A 65 -6.50 13.71 12.41
C MET A 65 -7.11 13.35 11.03
N LEU A 66 -6.75 13.98 9.91
CA LEU A 66 -7.30 13.58 8.60
C LEU A 66 -6.77 12.21 8.11
N GLN A 67 -5.58 11.80 8.57
CA GLN A 67 -5.11 10.41 8.42
C GLN A 67 -5.96 9.43 9.25
N TRP A 68 -6.64 9.93 10.29
CA TRP A 68 -7.52 9.19 11.20
C TRP A 68 -8.95 9.00 10.65
N SER A 69 -9.33 9.71 9.58
CA SER A 69 -10.64 9.54 8.92
C SER A 69 -10.73 8.36 7.94
N PHE A 70 -9.61 7.69 7.65
CA PHE A 70 -9.66 6.42 6.91
C PHE A 70 -10.18 5.28 7.79
N SER A 71 -9.89 5.28 9.08
CA SER A 71 -10.24 4.20 10.01
C SER A 71 -11.74 4.09 10.34
N GLN A 72 -12.53 5.16 10.26
CA GLN A 72 -13.97 5.09 10.60
C GLN A 72 -14.85 4.45 9.51
N ARG A 73 -14.31 4.20 8.30
CA ARG A 73 -15.05 3.61 7.15
C ARG A 73 -14.92 2.08 7.03
N PHE A 74 -14.11 1.44 7.87
CA PHE A 74 -13.88 -0.01 7.84
C PHE A 74 -14.81 -0.82 8.76
N LEU A 75 -15.80 -0.16 9.34
CA LEU A 75 -16.92 -0.78 10.04
C LEU A 75 -17.48 -1.95 9.21
N ASP A 76 -17.47 -3.13 9.82
CA ASP A 76 -18.37 -4.25 9.52
C ASP A 76 -18.04 -5.23 8.38
N SER A 77 -16.80 -5.33 7.88
CA SER A 77 -16.44 -6.53 7.10
C SER A 77 -16.15 -7.73 8.03
N LYS A 78 -17.21 -8.23 8.68
CA LYS A 78 -17.28 -9.52 9.39
C LYS A 78 -17.38 -10.68 8.38
N SER A 79 -16.78 -10.53 7.21
CA SER A 79 -16.54 -11.64 6.27
C SER A 79 -15.23 -12.30 6.67
N GLN A 80 -15.16 -13.62 6.54
CA GLN A 80 -13.98 -14.43 6.83
C GLN A 80 -12.78 -13.89 6.04
N ASN A 81 -12.01 -12.97 6.64
CA ASN A 81 -10.91 -12.28 5.98
C ASN A 81 -9.76 -13.28 5.86
N LEU A 82 -9.66 -13.94 4.71
CA LEU A 82 -8.45 -14.67 4.33
C LEU A 82 -7.35 -13.62 4.14
N GLU A 83 -6.45 -13.51 5.13
CA GLU A 83 -5.25 -12.70 5.01
C GLU A 83 -4.44 -13.22 3.82
N PHE A 84 -4.05 -12.32 2.92
CA PHE A 84 -3.19 -12.67 1.79
C PHE A 84 -1.97 -11.78 1.72
N SER A 85 -0.92 -12.34 1.12
CA SER A 85 0.24 -11.60 0.65
C SER A 85 0.58 -12.11 -0.74
N LEU A 86 0.65 -11.21 -1.71
CA LEU A 86 0.98 -11.51 -3.10
C LEU A 86 2.18 -10.66 -3.52
N ILE A 87 3.18 -11.29 -4.12
CA ILE A 87 4.33 -10.60 -4.72
C ILE A 87 4.28 -10.82 -6.23
N LEU A 88 4.33 -9.72 -6.97
CA LEU A 88 4.38 -9.72 -8.42
C LEU A 88 5.72 -9.18 -8.90
N TYR A 89 6.32 -9.90 -9.83
CA TYR A 89 7.50 -9.46 -10.57
C TYR A 89 7.09 -9.11 -12.00
N ALA A 90 7.58 -7.97 -12.48
CA ALA A 90 7.45 -7.58 -13.88
C ALA A 90 8.84 -7.35 -14.46
N TRP A 91 9.08 -7.90 -15.65
CA TRP A 91 10.31 -7.73 -16.42
C TRP A 91 9.98 -7.15 -17.78
N LYS A 92 10.93 -6.43 -18.38
CA LYS A 92 10.83 -5.99 -19.76
C LYS A 92 11.19 -7.18 -20.66
N ASN A 93 10.29 -7.59 -21.54
CA ASN A 93 10.68 -8.40 -22.70
C ASN A 93 11.17 -7.44 -23.78
N GLU A 94 12.38 -7.67 -24.28
CA GLU A 94 12.91 -6.99 -25.47
C GLU A 94 12.24 -7.49 -26.75
#